data_AF-A0A7S2HFH8-F1
#
_entry.id   AF-A0A7S2HFH8-F1
#
_cell.length_a   1.000
_cell.length_b   1.000
_cell.length_c   1.000
_cell.angle_alpha   90.00
_cell.angle_beta   90.00
_cell.angle_gamma   90.00
#
_symmetry.space_group_name_H-M   'P 1'
#
loop_
_entity.id
_entity.type
_entity.pdbx_description
1 polymer ?
#
loop_
_entity_poly.entity_id
_entity_poly.type
_entity_poly.pdbx_seq_one_letter_code
_entity_poly.pdbx_strand_id
1 'polypeptide(L)'
;INDISARQIFLLSLKRDIVCEERQKSDSELLTSSPARSKISKKLAMSYARRGWSFKLMHQYKEALLDFTAAVREAEEITSEINNGDNSNGGERFEDDLLYKWNTQIKLLAGLVDM
;
A
#
# COMPACT_ATOMS: atom_id res chain seq x y z
N ILE A 1 -28.94 13.95 5.36
CA ILE A 1 -27.62 14.16 5.98
C ILE A 1 -26.61 13.90 4.89
N ASN A 2 -25.97 14.95 4.38
CA ASN A 2 -25.15 14.88 3.17
C ASN A 2 -23.89 14.02 3.42
N ASP A 3 -23.73 12.97 2.62
CA ASP A 3 -22.63 11.98 2.60
C ASP A 3 -21.22 12.60 2.47
N ILE A 4 -21.15 13.91 2.20
CA ILE A 4 -19.93 14.70 2.10
C ILE A 4 -19.15 14.68 3.43
N SER A 5 -19.83 14.79 4.58
CA SER A 5 -19.13 14.87 5.88
C SER A 5 -18.48 13.55 6.28
N ALA A 6 -19.10 12.41 5.99
CA ALA A 6 -18.53 11.09 6.29
C ALA A 6 -17.32 10.80 5.38
N ARG A 7 -17.42 11.12 4.09
CA ARG A 7 -16.29 11.02 3.15
C ARG A 7 -15.14 11.94 3.54
N GLN A 8 -15.42 13.20 3.92
CA GLN A 8 -14.39 14.15 4.31
C GLN A 8 -13.68 13.69 5.60
N ILE A 9 -14.43 13.20 6.60
CA ILE A 9 -13.88 12.72 7.88
C ILE A 9 -13.04 11.47 7.65
N PHE A 10 -13.51 10.55 6.81
CA PHE A 10 -12.79 9.31 6.49
C PHE A 10 -11.53 9.56 5.64
N LEU A 11 -11.61 10.48 4.66
CA LEU A 11 -10.44 10.93 3.90
C LEU A 11 -9.45 11.68 4.81
N LEU A 12 -9.92 12.44 5.79
CA LEU A 12 -9.05 13.12 6.77
C LEU A 12 -8.39 12.12 7.73
N SER A 13 -9.09 11.07 8.16
CA SER A 13 -8.47 10.01 8.98
C SER A 13 -7.42 9.27 8.18
N LEU A 14 -7.71 8.90 6.93
CA LEU A 14 -6.72 8.28 6.05
C LEU A 14 -5.54 9.21 5.76
N LYS A 15 -5.78 10.48 5.40
CA LYS A 15 -4.72 11.48 5.19
C LYS A 15 -3.82 11.62 6.42
N ARG A 16 -4.37 11.51 7.61
CA ARG A 16 -3.59 11.55 8.85
C ARG A 16 -2.73 10.29 9.02
N ASP A 17 -3.28 9.12 8.71
CA ASP A 17 -2.55 7.85 8.73
C ASP A 17 -1.38 7.89 7.73
N ILE A 18 -1.62 8.41 6.52
CA ILE A 18 -0.60 8.59 5.45
C ILE A 18 0.48 9.57 5.88
N VAL A 19 0.14 10.72 6.49
CA VAL A 19 1.15 11.69 6.97
C VAL A 19 2.02 11.09 8.08
N CYS A 20 1.45 10.23 8.93
CA CYS A 20 2.21 9.48 9.94
C CYS A 20 3.11 8.40 9.32
N GLU A 21 2.76 7.88 8.14
CA GLU A 21 3.49 6.83 7.43
C GLU A 21 4.55 7.36 6.46
N GLU A 22 4.30 8.49 5.79
CA GLU A 22 5.31 9.23 5.01
C GLU A 22 6.45 9.70 5.93
N ARG A 23 6.12 10.12 7.16
CA ARG A 23 7.13 10.37 8.20
C ARG A 23 7.91 9.11 8.57
N GLN A 24 7.25 7.95 8.69
CA GLN A 24 7.95 6.68 8.90
C GLN A 24 8.84 6.28 7.71
N LYS A 25 8.48 6.65 6.48
CA LYS A 25 9.33 6.43 5.29
C LYS A 25 10.61 7.27 5.36
N SER A 26 10.50 8.55 5.70
CA SER A 26 11.67 9.40 5.97
C SER A 26 12.55 8.83 7.09
N ASP A 27 11.93 8.27 8.13
CA ASP A 27 12.66 7.63 9.24
C ASP A 27 13.27 6.27 8.83
N SER A 28 12.72 5.59 7.82
CA SER A 28 13.20 4.29 7.31
C SER A 28 14.49 4.38 6.49
N GLU A 29 14.72 5.52 5.82
CA GLU A 29 16.02 5.84 5.19
C GLU A 29 17.15 5.94 6.23
N LEU A 30 16.82 6.27 7.48
CA LEU A 30 17.78 6.37 8.60
C LEU A 30 17.98 5.04 9.35
N LEU A 31 17.16 4.02 9.11
CA LEU A 31 17.25 2.72 9.78
C LEU A 31 18.27 1.82 9.08
N THR A 32 19.35 1.52 9.78
CA THR A 32 20.49 0.69 9.33
C THR A 32 20.26 -0.81 9.42
N SER A 33 19.18 -1.27 10.07
CA SER A 33 18.87 -2.70 10.19
C SER A 33 17.71 -3.11 9.27
N SER A 34 18.02 -4.02 8.33
CA SER A 34 17.07 -4.61 7.37
C SER A 34 15.73 -5.11 7.98
N PRO A 35 15.66 -5.75 9.17
CA PRO A 35 14.38 -6.25 9.69
C PRO A 35 13.42 -5.13 10.14
N ALA A 36 13.94 -4.00 10.62
CA ALA A 36 13.10 -2.86 11.00
C ALA A 36 12.52 -2.16 9.76
N ARG A 37 13.32 -2.04 8.68
CA ARG A 37 12.91 -1.48 7.40
C ARG A 37 11.79 -2.30 6.76
N SER A 38 11.95 -3.61 6.66
CA SER A 38 10.92 -4.52 6.12
C SER A 38 9.57 -4.36 6.83
N LYS A 39 9.56 -4.27 8.18
CA LYS A 39 8.31 -4.10 8.94
C LYS A 39 7.60 -2.78 8.67
N ILE A 40 8.35 -1.70 8.42
CA ILE A 40 7.79 -0.38 8.07
C ILE A 40 7.23 -0.43 6.65
N SER A 41 7.99 -0.95 5.70
CA SER A 41 7.57 -1.08 4.31
C SER A 41 6.31 -1.96 4.16
N LYS A 42 6.18 -3.05 4.94
CA LYS A 42 4.96 -3.88 4.96
C LYS A 42 3.72 -3.09 5.40
N LYS A 43 3.86 -2.26 6.42
CA LYS A 43 2.76 -1.40 6.89
C LYS A 43 2.39 -0.36 5.83
N LEU A 44 3.40 0.25 5.21
CA LEU A 44 3.20 1.25 4.17
C LEU A 44 2.45 0.67 2.96
N ALA A 45 2.86 -0.51 2.47
CA ALA A 45 2.17 -1.22 1.39
C ALA A 45 0.69 -1.49 1.74
N MET A 46 0.43 -1.99 2.96
CA MET A 46 -0.94 -2.23 3.43
C MET A 46 -1.78 -0.95 3.52
N SER A 47 -1.18 0.17 3.90
CA SER A 47 -1.90 1.44 4.01
C SER A 47 -2.31 1.98 2.65
N TYR A 48 -1.39 1.98 1.67
CA TYR A 48 -1.71 2.32 0.29
C TYR A 48 -2.85 1.44 -0.23
N ALA A 49 -2.80 0.13 0.01
CA ALA A 49 -3.89 -0.74 -0.41
C ALA A 49 -5.24 -0.39 0.24
N ARG A 50 -5.27 -0.10 1.55
CA ARG A 50 -6.50 0.32 2.26
C ARG A 50 -7.06 1.62 1.70
N ARG A 51 -6.20 2.55 1.31
CA ARG A 51 -6.56 3.79 0.62
C ARG A 51 -7.13 3.53 -0.77
N GLY A 52 -6.49 2.64 -1.53
CA GLY A 52 -7.00 2.21 -2.83
C GLY A 52 -8.39 1.58 -2.76
N TRP A 53 -8.64 0.73 -1.76
CA TRP A 53 -9.96 0.17 -1.50
C TRP A 53 -10.99 1.24 -1.16
N SER A 54 -10.59 2.23 -0.38
CA SER A 54 -11.45 3.34 0.00
C SER A 54 -11.84 4.20 -1.19
N PHE A 55 -10.87 4.58 -2.02
CA PHE A 55 -11.13 5.33 -3.25
C PHE A 55 -11.98 4.54 -4.24
N LYS A 56 -11.77 3.23 -4.34
CA LYS A 56 -12.64 2.35 -5.12
C LYS A 56 -14.08 2.41 -4.63
N LEU A 57 -14.31 2.34 -3.31
CA LEU A 57 -15.66 2.46 -2.72
C LEU A 57 -16.28 3.84 -2.97
N MET A 58 -15.45 4.88 -3.13
CA MET A 58 -15.90 6.23 -3.49
C MET A 58 -16.06 6.44 -5.01
N HIS A 59 -15.86 5.41 -5.83
CA HIS A 59 -15.82 5.47 -7.29
C HIS A 59 -14.69 6.36 -7.87
N GLN A 60 -13.69 6.67 -7.05
CA GLN A 60 -12.48 7.39 -7.45
C GLN A 60 -11.43 6.41 -7.99
N TYR A 61 -11.69 5.88 -9.19
CA TYR A 61 -10.91 4.76 -9.72
C TYR A 61 -9.46 5.12 -10.08
N LYS A 62 -9.19 6.37 -10.47
CA LYS A 62 -7.83 6.84 -10.79
C LYS A 62 -6.96 6.89 -9.55
N GLU A 63 -7.48 7.46 -8.46
CA GLU A 63 -6.82 7.53 -7.17
C GLU A 63 -6.66 6.13 -6.56
N ALA A 64 -7.68 5.28 -6.71
CA ALA A 64 -7.59 3.88 -6.28
C ALA A 64 -6.47 3.13 -7.03
N LEU A 65 -6.35 3.32 -8.34
CA LEU A 65 -5.34 2.70 -9.17
C LEU A 65 -3.93 3.12 -8.74
N LEU A 66 -3.70 4.43 -8.54
CA LEU A 66 -2.42 4.97 -8.06
C LEU A 66 -2.01 4.38 -6.70
N ASP A 67 -2.97 4.12 -5.84
CA ASP A 67 -2.70 3.57 -4.52
C ASP A 67 -2.41 2.07 -4.55
N PHE A 68 -3.15 1.30 -5.35
CA PHE A 68 -2.83 -0.11 -5.50
C PHE A 68 -1.47 -0.32 -6.18
N THR A 69 -1.10 0.53 -7.16
CA THR A 69 0.24 0.45 -7.77
C THR A 69 1.34 0.84 -6.79
N ALA A 70 1.13 1.86 -5.95
CA ALA A 70 2.06 2.20 -4.87
C ALA A 70 2.22 1.04 -3.87
N ALA A 71 1.12 0.39 -3.47
CA ALA A 71 1.15 -0.76 -2.56
C ALA A 71 1.98 -1.94 -3.10
N VAL A 72 1.85 -2.24 -4.39
CA VAL A 72 2.62 -3.30 -5.07
C VAL A 72 4.11 -2.96 -5.10
N ARG A 73 4.47 -1.72 -5.46
CA ARG A 73 5.87 -1.30 -5.54
C ARG A 73 6.61 -1.44 -4.21
N GLU A 74 6.00 -0.97 -3.13
CA GLU A 74 6.63 -1.06 -1.80
C GLU A 74 6.69 -2.52 -1.30
N ALA A 75 5.77 -3.39 -1.74
CA ALA A 75 5.84 -4.82 -1.44
C ALA A 75 6.97 -5.53 -2.22
N GLU A 76 7.13 -5.23 -3.51
CA GLU A 76 8.21 -5.78 -4.34
C GLU A 76 9.61 -5.37 -3.83
N GLU A 77 9.76 -4.14 -3.34
CA GLU A 77 11.00 -3.64 -2.75
C GLU A 77 11.42 -4.49 -1.55
N ILE A 78 10.47 -4.85 -0.68
CA ILE A 78 10.71 -5.72 0.49
C ILE A 78 11.17 -7.11 0.06
N THR A 79 10.49 -7.72 -0.91
CA THR A 79 10.85 -9.05 -1.42
C THR A 79 12.25 -9.04 -2.02
N SER A 80 12.64 -7.95 -2.68
CA SER A 80 14.00 -7.78 -3.21
C SER A 80 15.06 -7.65 -2.11
N GLU A 81 14.79 -6.92 -1.02
CA GLU A 81 15.70 -6.79 0.12
C GLU A 81 15.88 -8.13 0.86
N ILE A 82 14.79 -8.89 1.05
CA ILE A 82 14.83 -10.21 1.73
C ILE A 82 15.61 -11.23 0.90
N ASN A 83 15.37 -11.28 -0.42
CA ASN A 83 16.03 -12.24 -1.30
C ASN A 83 17.53 -11.98 -1.48
N ASN A 84 17.98 -10.73 -1.30
CA ASN A 84 19.40 -10.38 -1.33
C ASN A 84 20.14 -10.67 0.00
N GLY A 85 19.42 -10.95 1.09
CA GLY A 85 19.97 -11.03 2.45
C GLY A 85 20.43 -12.41 2.91
N ASP A 86 19.63 -13.47 2.77
CA ASP A 86 20.01 -14.85 3.12
C ASP A 86 18.86 -15.80 2.70
N ASN A 87 19.10 -16.76 1.81
CA ASN A 87 18.10 -17.72 1.31
C ASN A 87 17.92 -18.92 2.26
N SER A 88 17.71 -18.66 3.54
CA SER A 88 17.78 -19.73 4.56
C SER A 88 16.56 -19.84 5.48
N ASN A 89 15.54 -19.00 5.35
CA ASN A 89 14.27 -19.20 6.06
C ASN A 89 13.11 -19.12 5.09
N GLY A 90 12.26 -20.16 5.09
CA GLY A 90 10.99 -20.23 4.35
C GLY A 90 10.01 -19.16 4.80
N GLY A 91 10.29 -17.92 4.40
CA GLY A 91 9.59 -16.70 4.78
C GLY A 91 8.23 -16.63 4.11
N GLU A 92 7.22 -16.76 4.95
CA GLU A 92 5.79 -16.54 4.73
C GLU A 92 5.36 -16.03 3.34
N ARG A 93 4.60 -16.89 2.67
CA ARG A 93 3.66 -16.69 1.53
C ARG A 93 2.67 -15.50 1.66
N PHE A 94 2.83 -14.64 2.66
CA PHE A 94 1.96 -13.53 2.99
C PHE A 94 1.96 -12.46 1.88
N GLU A 95 3.07 -12.33 1.17
CA GLU A 95 3.27 -11.34 0.11
C GLU A 95 2.55 -11.77 -1.19
N ASP A 96 2.61 -13.06 -1.56
CA ASP A 96 2.05 -13.57 -2.82
C ASP A 96 0.54 -13.37 -2.96
N ASP A 97 -0.24 -13.65 -1.90
CA ASP A 97 -1.72 -13.55 -1.95
C ASP A 97 -2.19 -12.08 -1.96
N LEU A 98 -1.48 -11.19 -1.25
CA LEU A 98 -1.79 -9.76 -1.23
C LEU A 98 -1.40 -9.08 -2.55
N LEU A 99 -0.20 -9.37 -3.05
CA LEU A 99 0.25 -8.91 -4.37
C LEU A 99 -0.71 -9.37 -5.46
N TYR A 100 -1.15 -10.63 -5.44
CA TYR A 100 -2.15 -11.14 -6.37
C TYR A 100 -3.47 -10.37 -6.31
N LYS A 101 -3.99 -10.13 -5.10
CA LYS A 101 -5.25 -9.37 -4.89
C LYS A 101 -5.15 -7.93 -5.38
N TRP A 102 -4.06 -7.23 -5.07
CA TRP A 102 -3.87 -5.83 -5.48
C TRP A 102 -3.66 -5.74 -7.00
N ASN A 103 -2.84 -6.61 -7.59
CA ASN A 103 -2.67 -6.68 -9.04
C ASN A 103 -3.98 -6.97 -9.79
N THR A 104 -4.86 -7.79 -9.19
CA THR A 104 -6.20 -8.02 -9.75
C THR A 104 -7.04 -6.74 -9.73
N GLN A 105 -7.00 -5.97 -8.63
CA GLN A 105 -7.69 -4.67 -8.56
C GLN A 105 -7.11 -3.66 -9.55
N ILE A 106 -5.78 -3.61 -9.73
CA ILE A 106 -5.13 -2.73 -10.71
C ILE A 106 -5.66 -3.02 -12.12
N LYS A 107 -5.71 -4.29 -12.53
CA LYS A 107 -6.24 -4.68 -13.85
C LYS A 107 -7.71 -4.27 -14.03
N LEU A 108 -8.53 -4.50 -13.01
CA LEU A 108 -9.95 -4.15 -13.04
C LEU A 108 -10.15 -2.63 -13.09
N LEU A 109 -9.39 -1.87 -12.31
CA LEU A 109 -9.48 -0.41 -12.26
C LEU A 109 -8.91 0.25 -13.51
N ALA A 110 -7.82 -0.28 -14.09
CA ALA A 110 -7.28 0.22 -15.36
C ALA A 110 -8.34 0.15 -16.47
N GLY A 111 -9.02 -0.99 -16.61
CA GLY A 111 -10.13 -1.13 -17.56
C GLY A 111 -11.31 -0.19 -17.31
N LEU A 112 -11.55 0.22 -16.05
CA LEU A 112 -12.59 1.19 -15.70
C LEU A 112 -12.17 2.65 -15.92
N VAL A 113 -10.88 2.95 -15.93
CA VAL A 113 -10.33 4.29 -16.15
C VAL A 113 -10.20 4.62 -17.64
N ASP A 114 -10.03 3.59 -18.49
CA ASP A 114 -9.86 3.72 -19.94
C ASP A 114 -11.20 3.78 -20.73
N MET A 115 -12.36 3.68 -20.06
CA MET A 115 -13.72 3.83 -20.63
C MET A 115 -14.26 5.25 -20.45
#